data_AF-A0A2A4KPZ4-F1
#
_entry.id   AF-A0A2A4KPZ4-F1
#
_cell.length_a   1.000
_cell.length_b   1.000
_cell.length_c   1.000
_cell.angle_alpha   90.00
_cell.angle_beta   90.00
_cell.angle_gamma   90.00
#
_symmetry.space_group_name_H-M   'P 1'
#
loop_
_entity.id
_entity.type
_entity.pdbx_description
1 polymer ?
#
loop_
_entity_poly.entity_id
_entity_poly.type
_entity_poly.pdbx_seq_one_letter_code
_entity_poly.pdbx_strand_id
1 'polypeptide(L)'
;MAHNGGAAVQDEPLKTAEIVFLPGVTLYVDHESWDYHITASPNHPPTHLRRILSAAEDRGLALLDQDACTPDLLADDSVRLYLQSAA
;
A
#
# COMPACT_ATOMS: atom_id res chain seq x y z
N MET A 1 27.14 35.19 13.93
CA MET A 1 25.66 35.10 13.94
C MET A 1 25.29 33.92 13.07
N ALA A 2 24.44 33.05 13.61
CA ALA A 2 24.18 31.69 13.16
C ALA A 2 23.29 31.62 11.90
N HIS A 3 23.59 30.68 11.00
CA HIS A 3 22.77 29.49 10.76
C HIS A 3 23.42 28.64 9.67
N ASN A 4 24.14 27.61 10.11
CA ASN A 4 24.46 26.45 9.28
C ASN A 4 23.27 25.50 9.46
N GLY A 5 22.26 25.66 8.61
CA GLY A 5 21.07 24.81 8.60
C GLY A 5 21.44 23.48 7.99
N GLY A 6 21.77 22.52 8.86
CA GLY A 6 21.89 21.12 8.47
C GLY A 6 20.59 20.67 7.83
N ALA A 7 20.65 20.35 6.54
CA ALA A 7 19.66 19.49 5.93
C ALA A 7 19.83 18.14 6.61
N ALA A 8 18.98 17.89 7.61
CA ALA A 8 18.82 16.57 8.19
C ALA A 8 18.52 15.63 7.03
N VAL A 9 19.52 14.81 6.71
CA VAL A 9 19.32 13.56 6.02
C VAL A 9 18.22 12.85 6.80
N GLN A 10 17.00 12.87 6.25
CA GLN A 10 15.95 11.96 6.66
C GLN A 10 16.40 10.59 6.16
N ASP A 11 17.35 10.01 6.88
CA ASP A 11 17.54 8.57 6.95
C ASP A 11 16.32 8.07 7.76
N GLU A 12 15.15 8.15 7.13
CA GLU A 12 13.99 7.43 7.63
C GLU A 12 14.42 5.97 7.64
N PRO A 13 14.32 5.28 8.80
CA PRO A 13 14.67 3.87 8.84
C PRO A 13 13.87 3.20 7.73
N LEU A 14 14.55 2.42 6.89
CA LEU A 14 13.95 1.55 5.89
C LEU A 14 12.83 0.77 6.58
N LYS A 15 11.62 1.33 6.58
CA LYS A 15 10.46 0.74 7.23
C LYS A 15 10.29 -0.61 6.58
N THR A 16 10.10 -1.63 7.40
CA THR A 16 9.92 -3.02 6.94
C THR A 16 8.52 -3.19 6.35
N ALA A 17 8.11 -2.23 5.50
CA ALA A 17 6.93 -2.32 4.69
C ALA A 17 7.21 -3.40 3.65
N GLU A 18 6.47 -4.49 3.73
CA GLU A 18 6.53 -5.49 2.69
C GLU A 18 5.75 -4.99 1.49
N ILE A 19 6.46 -4.79 0.38
CA ILE A 19 5.87 -4.26 -0.84
C ILE A 19 5.92 -5.34 -1.91
N VAL A 20 4.75 -5.81 -2.33
CA VAL A 20 4.62 -6.70 -3.49
C VAL A 20 4.23 -5.86 -4.69
N PHE A 21 5.16 -5.73 -5.64
CA PHE A 21 4.93 -4.98 -6.87
C PHE A 21 4.58 -5.91 -8.03
N LEU A 22 3.46 -5.66 -8.68
CA LEU A 22 3.07 -6.24 -9.97
C LEU A 22 2.78 -5.12 -10.98
N PRO A 23 2.80 -5.41 -12.28
CA PRO A 23 2.49 -4.41 -13.30
C PRO A 23 1.07 -3.86 -13.09
N GLY A 24 0.99 -2.58 -12.69
CA GLY A 24 -0.26 -1.86 -12.44
C GLY A 24 -0.93 -2.14 -11.08
N VAL A 25 -0.34 -2.95 -10.20
CA VAL A 25 -0.88 -3.19 -8.86
C VAL A 25 0.25 -3.33 -7.85
N THR A 26 0.18 -2.62 -6.74
CA THR A 26 1.17 -2.67 -5.67
C THR A 26 0.47 -2.92 -4.34
N LEU A 27 0.88 -3.95 -3.62
CA LEU A 27 0.44 -4.22 -2.26
C LEU A 27 1.48 -3.64 -1.30
N TYR A 28 1.01 -2.86 -0.34
CA TYR A 28 1.77 -2.28 0.75
C TYR A 28 1.30 -2.89 2.06
N VAL A 29 2.22 -3.49 2.80
CA VAL A 29 1.97 -4.11 4.10
C VAL A 29 2.95 -3.52 5.11
N ASP A 30 2.48 -2.54 5.89
CA ASP A 30 3.27 -1.96 6.98
C ASP A 30 2.71 -2.39 8.33
N HIS A 31 3.32 -3.39 8.93
CA HIS A 31 2.89 -3.91 10.24
C HIS A 31 3.18 -2.95 11.40
N GLU A 32 4.11 -2.00 11.24
CA GLU A 32 4.47 -1.05 12.31
C GLU A 32 3.47 0.10 12.42
N SER A 33 3.04 0.67 11.28
CA SER A 33 2.03 1.74 11.21
C SER A 33 0.61 1.19 11.07
N TRP A 34 0.46 -0.13 10.98
CA TRP A 34 -0.81 -0.81 10.74
C TRP A 34 -1.49 -0.31 9.45
N ASP A 35 -0.66 0.01 8.45
CA ASP A 35 -1.09 0.55 7.17
C ASP A 35 -1.00 -0.54 6.10
N TYR A 36 -2.16 -1.09 5.75
CA TYR A 36 -2.29 -2.15 4.75
C TYR A 36 -3.16 -1.64 3.61
N HIS A 37 -2.59 -1.51 2.42
CA HIS A 37 -3.32 -1.00 1.26
C HIS A 37 -2.78 -1.59 -0.05
N ILE A 38 -3.66 -1.70 -1.04
CA ILE A 38 -3.32 -2.03 -2.42
C ILE A 38 -3.56 -0.79 -3.26
N THR A 39 -2.57 -0.38 -4.02
CA THR A 39 -2.72 0.64 -5.05
C THR A 39 -2.84 -0.06 -6.40
N ALA A 40 -3.96 0.11 -7.08
CA ALA A 40 -4.22 -0.47 -8.39
C ALA A 40 -4.40 0.63 -9.44
N SER A 41 -3.56 0.66 -10.46
CA SER A 41 -3.68 1.56 -11.60
C SER A 41 -4.87 1.17 -12.49
N PRO A 42 -5.50 2.10 -13.22
CA PRO A 42 -6.74 1.83 -13.95
C PRO A 42 -6.56 0.80 -15.09
N ASN A 43 -5.32 0.65 -15.57
CA ASN A 43 -4.97 -0.23 -16.68
C ASN A 43 -4.39 -1.59 -16.23
N HIS A 44 -4.66 -2.00 -14.99
CA HIS A 44 -4.15 -3.25 -14.45
C HIS A 44 -4.91 -4.47 -15.02
N PRO A 45 -4.21 -5.57 -15.35
CA PRO A 45 -4.90 -6.79 -15.73
C PRO A 45 -5.53 -7.44 -14.47
N PRO A 46 -6.75 -8.00 -14.58
CA PRO A 46 -7.46 -8.57 -13.44
C PRO A 46 -6.71 -9.75 -12.79
N THR A 47 -5.86 -10.44 -13.56
CA THR A 47 -4.99 -11.51 -13.05
C THR A 47 -3.97 -11.01 -12.03
N HIS A 48 -3.42 -9.80 -12.19
CA HIS A 48 -2.46 -9.24 -11.25
C HIS A 48 -3.14 -8.87 -9.93
N LEU A 49 -4.33 -8.25 -10.00
CA LEU A 49 -5.11 -7.93 -8.82
C LEU A 49 -5.45 -9.20 -8.03
N ARG A 50 -5.93 -10.25 -8.69
CA ARG A 50 -6.21 -11.55 -8.03
C ARG A 50 -4.97 -12.15 -7.37
N ARG A 51 -3.79 -12.00 -7.99
CA ARG A 51 -2.54 -12.53 -7.45
C ARG A 51 -2.09 -11.76 -6.23
N ILE A 52 -2.23 -10.44 -6.23
CA ILE A 52 -1.91 -9.60 -5.07
C ILE A 52 -2.91 -9.81 -3.93
N LEU A 53 -4.21 -9.94 -4.23
CA LEU A 53 -5.22 -10.25 -3.23
C LEU A 53 -4.93 -11.60 -2.58
N SER A 54 -4.65 -12.63 -3.38
CA SER A 54 -4.27 -13.94 -2.84
C SER A 54 -2.98 -13.88 -2.01
N ALA A 55 -2.01 -13.04 -2.39
CA ALA A 55 -0.80 -12.82 -1.59
C ALA A 55 -1.09 -12.10 -0.27
N ALA A 56 -2.04 -11.16 -0.26
CA ALA A 56 -2.51 -10.50 0.95
C ALA A 56 -3.25 -11.48 1.87
N GLU A 57 -4.14 -12.31 1.32
CA GLU A 57 -4.88 -13.34 2.07
C GLU A 57 -3.93 -14.37 2.71
N ASP A 58 -2.88 -14.79 2.01
CA ASP A 58 -1.84 -15.69 2.53
C ASP A 58 -1.10 -15.11 3.75
N ARG A 59 -1.08 -13.77 3.86
CA ARG A 59 -0.52 -13.02 5.00
C ARG A 59 -1.54 -12.74 6.10
N GLY A 60 -2.76 -13.25 5.97
CA GLY A 60 -3.86 -12.97 6.90
C GLY A 60 -4.45 -11.57 6.74
N LEU A 61 -4.29 -10.93 5.58
CA LEU A 61 -4.93 -9.65 5.26
C LEU A 61 -6.15 -9.89 4.37
N ALA A 62 -7.27 -9.25 4.70
CA ALA A 62 -8.46 -9.25 3.87
C ALA A 62 -8.71 -7.88 3.28
N LEU A 63 -9.15 -7.83 2.02
CA LEU A 63 -9.61 -6.61 1.38
C LEU A 63 -10.83 -6.07 2.15
N LEU A 64 -10.81 -4.78 2.49
CA LEU A 64 -12.01 -4.12 3.01
C LEU A 64 -13.03 -3.98 1.89
N ASP A 65 -14.27 -4.33 2.18
CA ASP A 65 -15.36 -4.13 1.25
C ASP A 65 -15.60 -2.62 1.04
N GLN A 66 -16.04 -2.24 -0.15
CA GLN A 66 -16.29 -0.84 -0.51
C GLN A 66 -17.38 -0.18 0.35
N ASP A 67 -18.30 -0.99 0.87
CA ASP A 67 -19.32 -0.57 1.84
C ASP A 67 -18.74 -0.34 3.24
N ALA A 68 -17.64 -1.01 3.58
CA ALA A 68 -16.95 -0.84 4.86
C ALA A 68 -15.91 0.29 4.82
N CYS A 69 -15.21 0.43 3.69
CA CYS A 69 -14.21 1.47 3.46
C CYS A 69 -14.20 1.88 1.99
N THR A 70 -14.56 3.14 1.72
CA THR A 70 -14.54 3.66 0.36
C THR A 70 -13.09 3.74 -0.13
N PRO A 71 -12.77 3.16 -1.29
CA PRO A 71 -11.44 3.28 -1.87
C PRO A 71 -11.13 4.72 -2.27
N ASP A 72 -9.86 5.10 -2.13
CA ASP A 72 -9.40 6.45 -2.46
C ASP A 72 -8.95 6.50 -3.93
N LEU A 73 -9.39 7.50 -4.68
CA LEU A 73 -8.94 7.71 -6.06
C LEU A 73 -7.78 8.70 -6.06
N LEU A 74 -6.60 8.23 -6.43
CA LEU A 74 -5.40 9.05 -6.56
C LEU A 74 -5.44 9.92 -7.83
N ALA A 75 -4.60 10.96 -7.83
CA ALA A 75 -4.45 11.90 -8.95
C ALA A 75 -4.00 11.24 -10.27
N ASP A 76 -3.32 10.09 -10.19
CA ASP A 76 -2.85 9.31 -11.35
C ASP A 76 -3.88 8.27 -11.84
N ASP A 77 -5.18 8.51 -11.59
CA ASP A 77 -6.31 7.59 -11.85
C ASP A 77 -6.20 6.21 -11.17
N SER A 78 -5.22 6.05 -10.28
CA SER A 78 -5.01 4.82 -9.53
C SER A 78 -5.94 4.78 -8.33
N VAL A 79 -6.36 3.59 -7.93
CA VAL A 79 -7.28 3.37 -6.82
C VAL A 79 -6.52 2.77 -5.65
N ARG A 80 -6.71 3.32 -4.47
CA ARG A 80 -6.21 2.78 -3.20
C ARG A 80 -7.31 1.99 -2.52
N LEU A 81 -7.09 0.70 -2.40
CA LEU A 81 -7.96 -0.23 -1.69
C LEU A 81 -7.32 -0.52 -0.33
N TYR A 82 -8.05 -0.30 0.75
CA TYR A 82 -7.54 -0.60 2.08
C TYR A 82 -7.73 -2.08 2.41
N LEU A 83 -6.81 -2.63 3.19
CA LEU A 83 -6.91 -3.98 3.74
C LEU A 83 -6.97 -3.89 5.26
N GLN A 84 -7.57 -4.92 5.84
CA GLN A 84 -7.57 -5.13 7.27
C GLN A 84 -6.88 -6.46 7.59
N SER A 85 -6.27 -6.53 8.76
CA SER A 85 -5.85 -7.81 9.31
C SER A 85 -7.09 -8.65 9.61
N ALA A 86 -7.18 -9.82 8.98
CA ALA A 86 -8.18 -10.84 9.24
C ALA A 86 -7.70 -11.92 10.24
N ALA A 87 -6.48 -11.76 10.76
CA ALA A 87 -5.88 -12.59 11.80
C ALA A 87 -6.59 -12.46 13.16
#